data_AF-A0A3D3A2T3-F1
#
_entry.id   AF-A0A3D3A2T3-F1
#
_cell.length_a   1.000
_cell.length_b   1.000
_cell.length_c   1.000
_cell.angle_alpha   90.00
_cell.angle_beta   90.00
_cell.angle_gamma   90.00
#
_symmetry.space_group_name_H-M   'P 1'
#
loop_
_entity.id
_entity.type
_entity.pdbx_description
1 polymer ?
#
loop_
_entity_poly.entity_id
_entity_poly.type
_entity_poly.pdbx_seq_one_letter_code
_entity_poly.pdbx_strand_id
1 'polypeptide(L)'
;MSKGLNISPLFVVFFCDISMTLRCQRNELENQLQFDVMIRTQISLILGTGVLGLALMSSSSGVAEIQNANRTGEPGTSMTCNQCHGGGSWGATTNITVLDPNTGDEVTAYLPGEQYVLEVAIGGTSPRFGMQATAVDAMGGNAGSFANPSNNTQLEEVQGRHIFEHNSASTNNTFSVDWTAPAMGGDVTIYASGLAAGGSGSSGGDQYAGAVLTLPEAEIVIEIGGCTYDFACNYNPLASFDDGSCEVESCALPGDLNNDGAVTTSDLLAFLAVFGQTL
;
A
#
# COMPACT_ATOMS: atom_id res chain seq x y z
N MET A 1 46.90 -82.79 18.13
CA MET A 1 47.85 -83.05 19.24
C MET A 1 47.47 -82.11 20.39
N SER A 2 46.64 -82.59 21.33
CA SER A 2 47.00 -83.05 22.68
C SER A 2 47.38 -81.89 23.64
N LYS A 3 46.44 -81.44 24.50
CA LYS A 3 46.33 -81.64 25.98
C LYS A 3 47.35 -80.80 26.80
N GLY A 4 47.03 -80.21 27.95
CA GLY A 4 45.82 -80.29 28.78
C GLY A 4 45.89 -79.47 30.10
N LEU A 5 44.78 -79.55 30.86
CA LEU A 5 44.53 -79.44 32.32
C LEU A 5 45.07 -78.24 33.15
N ASN A 6 44.19 -77.44 33.80
CA ASN A 6 43.65 -77.54 35.19
C ASN A 6 44.67 -76.99 36.23
N ILE A 7 44.42 -76.16 37.25
CA ILE A 7 43.47 -76.23 38.39
C ILE A 7 43.49 -74.86 39.14
N SER A 8 42.36 -74.41 39.71
CA SER A 8 42.29 -73.41 40.80
C SER A 8 42.52 -74.09 42.18
N PRO A 9 42.96 -73.38 43.25
CA PRO A 9 42.03 -72.75 44.23
C PRO A 9 42.61 -71.45 44.88
N LEU A 10 41.82 -70.45 45.27
CA LEU A 10 40.99 -70.27 46.48
C LEU A 10 41.77 -69.83 47.77
N PHE A 11 41.33 -68.66 48.30
CA PHE A 11 41.38 -68.16 49.69
C PHE A 11 42.74 -67.76 50.31
N VAL A 12 42.88 -66.49 50.72
CA VAL A 12 42.90 -66.05 52.14
C VAL A 12 42.57 -64.55 52.18
N VAL A 13 41.55 -64.22 52.98
CA VAL A 13 41.13 -62.87 53.39
C VAL A 13 42.15 -62.29 54.36
N PHE A 14 42.61 -61.06 54.13
CA PHE A 14 43.18 -60.22 55.20
C PHE A 14 42.56 -58.82 55.16
N PHE A 15 42.23 -58.35 56.35
CA PHE A 15 41.43 -57.18 56.67
C PHE A 15 42.13 -55.86 56.28
N CYS A 16 41.35 -55.03 55.59
CA CYS A 16 41.10 -53.59 55.79
C CYS A 16 42.18 -52.75 56.51
N ASP A 17 42.69 -51.74 55.81
CA ASP A 17 43.15 -50.50 56.44
C ASP A 17 42.31 -49.32 55.92
N ILE A 18 41.68 -48.63 56.86
CA ILE A 18 40.44 -47.80 56.75
C ILE A 18 40.73 -46.39 56.20
N SER A 19 41.90 -46.15 55.62
CA SER A 19 42.35 -44.79 55.28
C SER A 19 42.07 -44.33 53.85
N MET A 20 41.61 -45.22 52.94
CA MET A 20 41.39 -44.89 51.52
C MET A 20 39.91 -44.67 51.14
N THR A 21 38.95 -45.13 51.96
CA THR A 21 37.52 -45.00 51.67
C THR A 21 36.94 -43.62 52.06
N LEU A 22 37.58 -42.88 52.98
CA LEU A 22 37.15 -41.53 53.40
C LEU A 22 37.60 -40.38 52.48
N ARG A 23 38.37 -40.69 51.42
CA ARG A 23 38.74 -39.71 50.37
C ARG A 23 37.87 -39.80 49.12
N CYS A 24 37.13 -40.90 48.92
CA CYS A 24 36.23 -41.05 47.77
C CYS A 24 34.82 -40.50 48.05
N GLN A 25 34.30 -40.61 49.29
CA GLN A 25 32.98 -40.02 49.64
C GLN A 25 32.99 -38.51 49.92
N ARG A 26 34.16 -37.87 50.04
CA ARG A 26 34.25 -36.42 50.29
C ARG A 26 34.06 -35.58 49.04
N ASN A 27 34.53 -36.08 47.88
CA ASN A 27 34.40 -35.37 46.60
C ASN A 27 32.98 -35.41 46.02
N GLU A 28 32.13 -36.38 46.39
CA GLU A 28 30.74 -36.42 45.92
C GLU A 28 29.81 -35.51 46.72
N LEU A 29 30.06 -35.28 48.01
CA LEU A 29 29.26 -34.37 48.83
C LEU A 29 29.57 -32.89 48.58
N GLU A 30 30.84 -32.54 48.30
CA GLU A 30 31.22 -31.17 47.93
C GLU A 30 30.67 -30.78 46.54
N ASN A 31 30.57 -31.71 45.60
CA ASN A 31 30.00 -31.44 44.28
C ASN A 31 28.47 -31.31 44.31
N GLN A 32 27.77 -32.00 45.23
CA GLN A 32 26.32 -31.85 45.42
C GLN A 32 25.95 -30.56 46.17
N LEU A 33 26.76 -30.11 47.14
CA LEU A 33 26.55 -28.82 47.82
C LEU A 33 26.84 -27.61 46.92
N GLN A 34 27.83 -27.70 46.02
CA GLN A 34 28.11 -26.63 45.05
C GLN A 34 27.04 -26.55 43.95
N PHE A 35 26.42 -27.68 43.55
CA PHE A 35 25.31 -27.70 42.59
C PHE A 35 24.01 -27.12 43.17
N ASP A 36 23.68 -27.42 44.44
CA ASP A 36 22.47 -26.91 45.10
C ASP A 36 22.59 -25.42 45.47
N VAL A 37 23.79 -24.96 45.85
CA VAL A 37 24.06 -23.52 46.08
C VAL A 37 24.03 -22.72 44.77
N MET A 38 24.54 -23.27 43.66
CA MET A 38 24.50 -22.63 42.34
C MET A 38 23.07 -22.60 41.77
N ILE A 39 22.26 -23.64 41.97
CA ILE A 39 20.84 -23.65 41.57
C ILE A 39 20.02 -22.68 42.42
N ARG A 40 20.27 -22.56 43.74
CA ARG A 40 19.55 -21.62 44.62
C ARG A 40 19.95 -20.16 44.41
N THR A 41 21.22 -19.88 44.14
CA THR A 41 21.67 -18.50 43.82
C THR A 41 21.24 -18.04 42.42
N GLN A 42 21.09 -18.96 41.45
CA GLN A 42 20.50 -18.66 40.14
C GLN A 42 18.97 -18.47 40.22
N ILE A 43 18.26 -19.25 41.05
CA ILE A 43 16.81 -19.10 41.25
C ILE A 43 16.47 -17.81 42.02
N SER A 44 17.29 -17.38 42.98
CA SER A 44 17.10 -16.08 43.66
C SER A 44 17.45 -14.88 42.78
N LEU A 45 18.31 -15.03 41.76
CA LEU A 45 18.55 -13.96 40.78
C LEU A 45 17.41 -13.83 39.75
N ILE A 46 16.71 -14.93 39.45
CA ILE A 46 15.54 -14.92 38.55
C ILE A 46 14.28 -14.37 39.26
N LEU A 47 14.19 -14.50 40.59
CA LEU A 47 13.18 -13.77 41.38
C LEU A 47 13.51 -12.28 41.58
N GLY A 48 14.72 -11.84 41.25
CA GLY A 48 15.14 -10.44 41.29
C GLY A 48 14.97 -9.68 39.96
N THR A 49 14.74 -10.38 38.85
CA THR A 49 14.56 -9.79 37.51
C THR A 49 13.12 -9.82 37.01
N GLY A 50 12.16 -10.02 37.91
CA GLY A 50 10.72 -10.03 37.60
C GLY A 50 10.09 -8.64 37.54
N VAL A 51 10.85 -7.57 37.27
CA VAL A 51 10.23 -6.40 36.65
C VAL A 51 9.92 -6.86 35.24
N LEU A 52 8.71 -7.39 35.07
CA LEU A 52 8.02 -7.46 33.80
C LEU A 52 8.26 -6.10 33.15
N GLY A 53 9.22 -6.05 32.23
CA GLY A 53 9.42 -4.94 31.32
C GLY A 53 8.19 -4.93 30.44
N LEU A 54 7.07 -4.48 31.00
CA LEU A 54 5.90 -4.08 30.26
C LEU A 54 6.39 -2.88 29.48
N ALA A 55 6.97 -3.14 28.31
CA ALA A 55 7.34 -2.09 27.38
C ALA A 55 6.04 -1.33 27.11
N LEU A 56 5.95 -0.11 27.66
CA LEU A 56 4.89 0.83 27.35
C LEU A 56 5.07 1.16 25.88
N MET A 57 4.47 0.36 25.00
CA MET A 57 4.54 0.59 23.56
C MET A 57 3.59 1.74 23.23
N SER A 58 4.10 2.97 23.27
CA SER A 58 3.41 4.14 22.75
C SER A 58 3.58 4.16 21.23
N SER A 59 2.48 4.17 20.48
CA SER A 59 2.50 4.31 19.02
C SER A 59 1.97 5.68 18.58
N SER A 60 2.17 6.68 19.44
CA SER A 60 1.75 8.06 19.18
C SER A 60 2.45 8.69 17.98
N SER A 61 3.57 8.10 17.54
CA SER A 61 4.33 8.49 16.35
C SER A 61 4.02 7.59 15.15
N GLY A 62 2.84 6.99 15.10
CA GLY A 62 2.49 6.01 14.08
C GLY A 62 2.80 4.57 14.49
N VAL A 63 2.02 3.64 13.94
CA VAL A 63 2.16 2.20 14.23
C VAL A 63 3.01 1.49 13.20
N ALA A 64 3.13 2.03 11.99
CA ALA A 64 4.05 1.51 10.98
C ALA A 64 5.50 1.81 11.42
N GLU A 65 5.81 3.03 11.84
CA GLU A 65 7.14 3.39 12.36
C GLU A 65 7.50 2.61 13.64
N ILE A 66 6.60 2.61 14.65
CA ILE A 66 6.96 2.04 15.96
C ILE A 66 6.88 0.52 16.02
N GLN A 67 5.95 -0.09 15.27
CA GLN A 67 5.67 -1.52 15.36
C GLN A 67 5.87 -2.28 14.05
N ASN A 68 6.26 -1.60 12.96
CA ASN A 68 6.33 -2.18 11.62
C ASN A 68 5.05 -2.96 11.27
N ALA A 69 3.89 -2.33 11.50
CA ALA A 69 2.61 -3.01 11.49
C ALA A 69 1.54 -2.23 10.72
N ASN A 70 1.01 -2.90 9.70
CA ASN A 70 -0.04 -2.40 8.84
C ASN A 70 -1.41 -2.56 9.53
N ARG A 71 -2.08 -1.42 9.76
CA ARG A 71 -3.42 -1.36 10.34
C ARG A 71 -4.37 -0.48 9.51
N THR A 72 -4.12 -0.34 8.22
CA THR A 72 -4.91 0.49 7.30
C THR A 72 -6.34 -0.01 7.16
N GLY A 73 -6.55 -1.32 7.33
CA GLY A 73 -7.85 -1.98 7.12
C GLY A 73 -8.00 -2.59 5.72
N GLU A 74 -6.93 -2.63 4.92
CA GLU A 74 -6.93 -3.37 3.66
C GLU A 74 -7.14 -4.89 3.89
N PRO A 75 -7.74 -5.62 2.93
CA PRO A 75 -7.93 -7.06 3.01
C PRO A 75 -6.63 -7.81 3.30
N GLY A 76 -6.68 -8.77 4.22
CA GLY A 76 -5.51 -9.57 4.61
C GLY A 76 -4.71 -9.02 5.79
N THR A 77 -5.05 -7.84 6.31
CA THR A 77 -4.47 -7.34 7.57
C THR A 77 -5.15 -7.96 8.80
N SER A 78 -4.35 -8.31 9.81
CA SER A 78 -4.85 -9.05 10.99
C SER A 78 -5.54 -8.15 12.02
N MET A 79 -5.26 -6.83 12.04
CA MET A 79 -5.80 -5.90 13.03
C MET A 79 -5.92 -4.47 12.51
N THR A 80 -7.05 -3.80 12.77
CA THR A 80 -7.20 -2.34 12.62
C THR A 80 -7.03 -1.63 13.96
N CYS A 81 -6.94 -0.30 13.92
CA CYS A 81 -6.76 0.51 15.12
C CYS A 81 -7.86 0.30 16.19
N ASN A 82 -9.07 -0.14 15.80
CA ASN A 82 -10.19 -0.36 16.73
C ASN A 82 -9.96 -1.47 17.76
N GLN A 83 -9.00 -2.36 17.51
CA GLN A 83 -8.75 -3.49 18.40
C GLN A 83 -7.99 -3.07 19.66
N CYS A 84 -7.25 -1.96 19.58
CA CYS A 84 -6.56 -1.37 20.72
C CYS A 84 -7.27 -0.10 21.20
N HIS A 85 -7.77 0.72 20.28
CA HIS A 85 -8.39 2.01 20.56
C HIS A 85 -9.91 1.94 20.59
N GLY A 86 -10.51 2.33 21.72
CA GLY A 86 -11.96 2.29 21.88
C GLY A 86 -12.48 2.98 23.13
N GLY A 87 -13.81 3.01 23.25
CA GLY A 87 -14.52 3.58 24.41
C GLY A 87 -14.69 5.10 24.38
N GLY A 88 -14.20 5.78 23.33
CA GLY A 88 -14.47 7.20 23.06
C GLY A 88 -15.77 7.42 22.28
N SER A 89 -16.32 8.63 22.38
CA SER A 89 -17.49 9.06 21.60
C SER A 89 -17.27 10.51 21.16
N TRP A 90 -16.55 10.68 20.06
CA TRP A 90 -16.10 11.94 19.48
C TRP A 90 -16.79 12.29 18.15
N GLY A 91 -17.69 11.44 17.66
CA GLY A 91 -18.31 11.59 16.34
C GLY A 91 -17.32 11.36 15.20
N ALA A 92 -16.32 10.50 15.42
CA ALA A 92 -15.24 10.26 14.46
C ALA A 92 -15.77 9.72 13.13
N THR A 93 -15.34 10.33 12.03
CA THR A 93 -15.50 9.84 10.67
C THR A 93 -14.14 9.87 9.98
N THR A 94 -13.97 9.12 8.91
CA THR A 94 -12.78 9.20 8.06
C THR A 94 -13.24 9.48 6.64
N ASN A 95 -12.69 10.52 6.04
CA ASN A 95 -12.92 10.87 4.65
C ASN A 95 -11.61 10.75 3.89
N ILE A 96 -11.65 10.11 2.72
CA ILE A 96 -10.53 10.03 1.79
C ILE A 96 -10.91 10.90 0.60
N THR A 97 -10.03 11.80 0.21
CA THR A 97 -10.24 12.70 -0.92
C THR A 97 -8.99 12.70 -1.79
N VAL A 98 -9.16 12.64 -3.11
CA VAL A 98 -8.07 12.80 -4.07
C VAL A 98 -8.30 14.09 -4.82
N LEU A 99 -7.29 14.96 -4.86
CA LEU A 99 -7.39 16.31 -5.42
C LEU A 99 -6.45 16.48 -6.61
N ASP A 100 -6.89 17.25 -7.61
CA ASP A 100 -6.01 17.78 -8.66
C ASP A 100 -5.01 18.77 -8.01
N PRO A 101 -3.69 18.60 -8.22
CA PRO A 101 -2.69 19.44 -7.55
C PRO A 101 -2.67 20.89 -8.06
N ASN A 102 -3.22 21.16 -9.24
CA ASN A 102 -3.25 22.48 -9.85
C ASN A 102 -4.50 23.26 -9.48
N THR A 103 -5.66 22.60 -9.46
CA THR A 103 -6.94 23.27 -9.19
C THR A 103 -7.39 23.13 -7.74
N GLY A 104 -6.96 22.08 -7.04
CA GLY A 104 -7.43 21.73 -5.70
C GLY A 104 -8.83 21.10 -5.69
N ASP A 105 -9.39 20.78 -6.86
CA ASP A 105 -10.70 20.14 -6.98
C ASP A 105 -10.61 18.63 -6.74
N GLU A 106 -11.66 18.06 -6.16
CA GLU A 106 -11.78 16.62 -5.98
C GLU A 106 -11.96 15.89 -7.30
N VAL A 107 -11.17 14.83 -7.51
CA VAL A 107 -11.26 13.96 -8.67
C VAL A 107 -11.97 12.66 -8.31
N THR A 108 -12.77 12.16 -9.24
CA THR A 108 -13.53 10.89 -9.10
C THR A 108 -12.91 9.74 -9.90
N ALA A 109 -11.85 10.01 -10.66
CA ALA A 109 -11.08 9.05 -11.43
C ALA A 109 -9.64 9.57 -11.60
N TYR A 110 -8.68 8.68 -11.82
CA TYR A 110 -7.27 9.05 -11.99
C TYR A 110 -6.78 8.73 -13.41
N LEU A 111 -5.82 9.49 -13.91
CA LEU A 111 -5.09 9.19 -15.14
C LEU A 111 -3.80 8.42 -14.81
N PRO A 112 -3.44 7.37 -15.55
CA PRO A 112 -2.24 6.58 -15.28
C PRO A 112 -0.96 7.42 -15.24
N GLY A 113 -0.18 7.26 -14.17
CA GLY A 113 1.10 7.95 -13.99
C GLY A 113 1.01 9.43 -13.58
N GLU A 114 -0.19 10.01 -13.52
CA GLU A 114 -0.37 11.40 -13.08
C GLU A 114 -0.22 11.53 -11.55
N GLN A 115 0.11 12.73 -11.11
CA GLN A 115 0.25 13.07 -9.69
C GLN A 115 -1.02 13.76 -9.16
N TYR A 116 -1.42 13.37 -7.96
CA TYR A 116 -2.55 13.92 -7.22
C TYR A 116 -2.15 14.23 -5.78
N VAL A 117 -2.97 15.02 -5.08
CA VAL A 117 -2.86 15.14 -3.62
C VAL A 117 -3.87 14.18 -3.00
N LEU A 118 -3.39 13.20 -2.25
CA LEU A 118 -4.22 12.29 -1.47
C LEU A 118 -4.37 12.83 -0.05
N GLU A 119 -5.60 13.12 0.34
CA GLU A 119 -5.95 13.65 1.65
C GLU A 119 -6.80 12.64 2.44
N VAL A 120 -6.45 12.47 3.71
CA VAL A 120 -7.26 11.75 4.70
C VAL A 120 -7.63 12.70 5.83
N ALA A 121 -8.92 12.98 5.96
CA ALA A 121 -9.47 13.86 6.97
C ALA A 121 -10.27 13.07 8.01
N ILE A 122 -10.01 13.31 9.30
CA ILE A 122 -10.73 12.69 10.40
C ILE A 122 -11.76 13.68 10.95
N GLY A 123 -13.04 13.36 10.83
CA GLY A 123 -14.12 14.17 11.40
C GLY A 123 -14.30 13.98 12.90
N GLY A 124 -15.24 14.73 13.47
CA GLY A 124 -15.55 14.70 14.91
C GLY A 124 -14.81 15.77 15.71
N THR A 125 -15.08 15.81 17.02
CA THR A 125 -14.57 16.84 17.93
C THR A 125 -13.62 16.23 18.96
N SER A 126 -12.37 16.01 18.57
CA SER A 126 -11.35 15.37 19.43
C SER A 126 -10.15 16.28 19.63
N PRO A 127 -9.45 16.20 20.79
CA PRO A 127 -8.23 16.99 21.00
C PRO A 127 -7.06 16.52 20.14
N ARG A 128 -7.06 15.26 19.69
CA ARG A 128 -6.01 14.67 18.87
C ARG A 128 -6.57 13.74 17.82
N PHE A 129 -5.81 13.61 16.73
CA PHE A 129 -6.10 12.76 15.60
C PHE A 129 -4.86 11.96 15.20
N GLY A 130 -5.12 10.77 14.66
CA GLY A 130 -4.10 9.93 14.04
C GLY A 130 -4.73 9.14 12.91
N MET A 131 -3.92 8.72 11.96
CA MET A 131 -4.38 7.89 10.86
C MET A 131 -3.27 7.00 10.31
N GLN A 132 -3.65 6.01 9.53
CA GLN A 132 -2.77 5.24 8.65
C GLN A 132 -3.55 4.88 7.39
N ALA A 133 -2.93 5.01 6.23
CA ALA A 133 -3.57 4.68 4.96
C ALA A 133 -2.60 4.06 3.95
N THR A 134 -3.19 3.43 2.94
CA THR A 134 -2.48 2.82 1.81
C THR A 134 -3.37 2.75 0.57
N ALA A 135 -2.76 2.53 -0.60
CA ALA A 135 -3.42 2.36 -1.87
C ALA A 135 -3.03 1.02 -2.49
N VAL A 136 -4.02 0.24 -2.91
CA VAL A 136 -3.83 -1.08 -3.50
C VAL A 136 -4.50 -1.20 -4.87
N ASP A 137 -3.90 -2.02 -5.74
CA ASP A 137 -4.50 -2.38 -7.02
C ASP A 137 -5.54 -3.51 -6.85
N ALA A 138 -6.24 -3.85 -7.93
CA ALA A 138 -7.23 -4.93 -7.94
C ALA A 138 -6.65 -6.33 -7.60
N MET A 139 -5.34 -6.53 -7.71
CA MET A 139 -4.64 -7.76 -7.35
C MET A 139 -4.09 -7.74 -5.91
N GLY A 140 -4.27 -6.63 -5.19
CA GLY A 140 -3.75 -6.41 -3.84
C GLY A 140 -2.27 -5.98 -3.80
N GLY A 141 -1.67 -5.59 -4.93
CA GLY A 141 -0.34 -4.96 -4.99
C GLY A 141 -0.36 -3.50 -4.52
N ASN A 142 0.79 -2.82 -4.47
CA ASN A 142 0.84 -1.38 -4.20
C ASN A 142 0.36 -0.62 -5.44
N ALA A 143 -0.59 0.29 -5.28
CA ALA A 143 -1.06 1.16 -6.36
C ALA A 143 -0.40 2.54 -6.31
N GLY A 144 0.67 2.70 -7.08
CA GLY A 144 1.40 3.96 -7.17
C GLY A 144 2.39 4.19 -6.02
N SER A 145 2.80 5.45 -5.85
CA SER A 145 3.80 5.85 -4.85
C SER A 145 3.39 7.13 -4.11
N PHE A 146 3.77 7.20 -2.84
CA PHE A 146 3.56 8.39 -2.00
C PHE A 146 4.84 9.21 -1.88
N ALA A 147 4.71 10.53 -1.86
CA ALA A 147 5.79 11.48 -1.68
C ALA A 147 5.30 12.71 -0.88
N ASN A 148 6.24 13.57 -0.48
CA ASN A 148 5.97 14.90 0.10
C ASN A 148 4.85 14.91 1.18
N PRO A 149 5.00 14.16 2.28
CA PRO A 149 3.99 14.13 3.32
C PRO A 149 3.80 15.51 3.98
N SER A 150 2.58 15.81 4.41
CA SER A 150 2.29 16.99 5.23
C SER A 150 3.06 16.96 6.55
N ASN A 151 3.19 18.12 7.22
CA ASN A 151 4.00 18.26 8.45
C ASN A 151 3.62 17.29 9.59
N ASN A 152 2.40 16.77 9.61
CA ASN A 152 1.87 15.81 10.59
C ASN A 152 1.84 14.37 10.07
N THR A 153 2.44 14.10 8.91
CA THR A 153 2.43 12.81 8.21
C THR A 153 3.87 12.32 8.00
N GLN A 154 4.04 11.00 7.87
CA GLN A 154 5.28 10.34 7.48
C GLN A 154 4.98 9.16 6.53
N LEU A 155 5.99 8.74 5.79
CA LEU A 155 5.90 7.64 4.84
C LEU A 155 6.66 6.43 5.40
N GLU A 156 6.01 5.27 5.37
CA GLU A 156 6.55 4.03 5.91
C GLU A 156 6.37 2.88 4.94
N GLU A 157 7.18 1.83 5.12
CA GLU A 157 7.04 0.58 4.39
C GLU A 157 6.92 -0.57 5.38
N VAL A 158 5.78 -1.27 5.34
CA VAL A 158 5.53 -2.44 6.20
C VAL A 158 5.49 -3.69 5.35
N GLN A 159 6.55 -4.51 5.44
CA GLN A 159 6.65 -5.76 4.66
C GLN A 159 6.45 -5.54 3.15
N GLY A 160 6.95 -4.41 2.61
CA GLY A 160 6.77 -4.04 1.21
C GLY A 160 5.48 -3.26 0.89
N ARG A 161 4.54 -3.09 1.84
CA ARG A 161 3.34 -2.27 1.66
C ARG A 161 3.70 -0.79 1.84
N HIS A 162 3.39 0.05 0.86
CA HIS A 162 3.54 1.50 0.97
C HIS A 162 2.46 2.07 1.89
N ILE A 163 2.86 2.78 2.94
CA ILE A 163 1.95 3.34 3.93
C ILE A 163 2.30 4.80 4.14
N PHE A 164 1.29 5.62 4.39
CA PHE A 164 1.49 6.90 5.05
C PHE A 164 0.66 6.97 6.33
N GLU A 165 1.20 7.59 7.35
CA GLU A 165 0.58 7.69 8.66
C GLU A 165 0.93 8.99 9.36
N HIS A 166 0.21 9.25 10.45
CA HIS A 166 0.57 10.34 11.35
C HIS A 166 1.96 10.14 11.99
N ASN A 167 2.77 11.20 12.03
CA ASN A 167 4.10 11.17 12.65
C ASN A 167 4.12 11.47 14.15
N SER A 168 3.00 12.00 14.65
CA SER A 168 2.76 12.37 16.03
C SER A 168 1.25 12.54 16.25
N ALA A 169 0.79 12.42 17.48
CA ALA A 169 -0.62 12.65 17.80
C ALA A 169 -0.99 14.13 17.52
N SER A 170 -1.73 14.35 16.44
CA SER A 170 -1.88 15.66 15.80
C SER A 170 -3.12 16.40 16.28
N THR A 171 -3.05 17.73 16.43
CA THR A 171 -4.25 18.57 16.61
C THR A 171 -4.90 18.93 15.27
N ASN A 172 -4.14 18.83 14.18
CA ASN A 172 -4.68 18.89 12.82
C ASN A 172 -5.31 17.53 12.48
N ASN A 173 -6.51 17.54 11.92
CA ASN A 173 -7.27 16.36 11.58
C ASN A 173 -7.12 15.93 10.12
N THR A 174 -6.36 16.69 9.33
CA THR A 174 -6.09 16.42 7.92
C THR A 174 -4.64 15.99 7.71
N PHE A 175 -4.44 14.92 6.94
CA PHE A 175 -3.16 14.31 6.63
C PHE A 175 -3.08 14.13 5.12
N SER A 176 -1.98 14.57 4.49
CA SER A 176 -1.85 14.49 3.04
C SER A 176 -0.47 14.05 2.58
N VAL A 177 -0.46 13.49 1.37
CA VAL A 177 0.72 13.10 0.61
C VAL A 177 0.49 13.42 -0.86
N ASP A 178 1.56 13.63 -1.61
CA ASP A 178 1.50 13.55 -3.07
C ASP A 178 1.42 12.06 -3.45
N TRP A 179 0.41 11.68 -4.23
CA TRP A 179 0.22 10.34 -4.75
C TRP A 179 0.44 10.34 -6.26
N THR A 180 1.45 9.62 -6.72
CA THR A 180 1.63 9.32 -8.15
C THR A 180 0.89 8.03 -8.46
N ALA A 181 -0.14 8.13 -9.30
CA ALA A 181 -0.98 7.02 -9.70
C ALA A 181 -0.19 5.94 -10.46
N PRO A 182 -0.60 4.67 -10.40
CA PRO A 182 0.07 3.60 -11.15
C PRO A 182 0.02 3.87 -12.66
N ALA A 183 1.11 3.54 -13.37
CA ALA A 183 1.19 3.71 -14.82
C ALA A 183 0.34 2.66 -15.59
N MET A 184 -0.02 1.57 -14.92
CA MET A 184 -0.93 0.52 -15.38
C MET A 184 -1.57 -0.07 -14.12
N GLY A 185 -2.87 -0.33 -14.08
CA GLY A 185 -3.40 -0.96 -12.87
C GLY A 185 -4.89 -1.24 -12.80
N GLY A 186 -5.72 -0.60 -13.61
CA GLY A 186 -7.16 -0.59 -13.36
C GLY A 186 -7.47 0.04 -11.99
N ASP A 187 -8.70 -0.07 -11.52
CA ASP A 187 -9.17 0.61 -10.32
C ASP A 187 -8.23 0.47 -9.11
N VAL A 188 -8.01 1.61 -8.44
CA VAL A 188 -7.21 1.71 -7.22
C VAL A 188 -8.13 1.81 -6.02
N THR A 189 -7.88 0.99 -4.99
CA THR A 189 -8.61 1.10 -3.72
C THR A 189 -7.72 1.63 -2.62
N ILE A 190 -8.14 2.73 -2.00
CA ILE A 190 -7.48 3.39 -0.90
C ILE A 190 -8.17 2.99 0.40
N TYR A 191 -7.39 2.49 1.35
CA TYR A 191 -7.86 2.11 2.68
C TYR A 191 -7.26 3.06 3.70
N ALA A 192 -8.09 3.63 4.56
CA ALA A 192 -7.66 4.48 5.65
C ALA A 192 -8.29 4.05 6.97
N SER A 193 -7.47 4.06 8.02
CA SER A 193 -7.88 3.86 9.40
C SER A 193 -7.58 5.13 10.19
N GLY A 194 -8.63 5.78 10.68
CA GLY A 194 -8.59 7.03 11.44
C GLY A 194 -8.92 6.85 12.92
N LEU A 195 -8.35 7.73 13.74
CA LEU A 195 -8.57 7.78 15.18
C LEU A 195 -8.83 9.22 15.62
N ALA A 196 -9.89 9.39 16.40
CA ALA A 196 -10.15 10.54 17.24
C ALA A 196 -9.75 10.18 18.68
N ALA A 197 -8.63 10.70 19.15
CA ALA A 197 -8.03 10.33 20.44
C ALA A 197 -8.33 11.34 21.56
N GLY A 198 -8.81 10.84 22.70
CA GLY A 198 -9.23 11.64 23.85
C GLY A 198 -8.09 12.27 24.66
N GLY A 199 -6.83 12.01 24.29
CA GLY A 199 -5.65 12.61 24.93
C GLY A 199 -5.29 11.98 26.29
N SER A 200 -5.85 10.81 26.62
CA SER A 200 -5.61 10.11 27.89
C SER A 200 -4.20 9.51 28.03
N GLY A 201 -3.39 9.52 26.95
CA GLY A 201 -2.10 8.83 26.89
C GLY A 201 -2.22 7.30 26.90
N SER A 202 -3.45 6.78 26.76
CA SER A 202 -3.78 5.37 26.68
C SER A 202 -4.69 5.12 25.47
N SER A 203 -4.95 3.86 25.14
CA SER A 203 -5.88 3.53 24.05
C SER A 203 -7.36 3.60 24.45
N GLY A 204 -7.64 3.81 25.74
CA GLY A 204 -8.98 3.99 26.27
C GLY A 204 -9.48 5.43 26.10
N GLY A 205 -10.74 5.57 25.66
CA GLY A 205 -11.37 6.86 25.43
C GLY A 205 -11.18 7.40 24.01
N ASP A 206 -10.65 6.58 23.11
CA ASP A 206 -10.45 6.91 21.70
C ASP A 206 -11.60 6.35 20.85
N GLN A 207 -11.85 6.96 19.70
CA GLN A 207 -12.84 6.48 18.75
C GLN A 207 -12.20 6.21 17.39
N TYR A 208 -12.42 5.01 16.88
CA TYR A 208 -12.01 4.58 15.55
C TYR A 208 -13.06 4.88 14.49
N ALA A 209 -12.58 5.27 13.30
CA ALA A 209 -13.34 5.26 12.06
C ALA A 209 -12.45 4.74 10.93
N GLY A 210 -12.99 3.91 10.05
CA GLY A 210 -12.31 3.46 8.84
C GLY A 210 -12.99 4.01 7.59
N ALA A 211 -12.25 4.14 6.51
CA ALA A 211 -12.78 4.53 5.20
C ALA A 211 -12.13 3.71 4.10
N VAL A 212 -12.90 3.53 3.03
CA VAL A 212 -12.46 2.89 1.79
C VAL A 212 -12.95 3.75 0.64
N LEU A 213 -12.06 4.07 -0.29
CA LEU A 213 -12.38 4.78 -1.53
C LEU A 213 -11.80 4.01 -2.70
N THR A 214 -12.63 3.68 -3.69
CA THR A 214 -12.16 3.09 -4.95
C THR A 214 -12.19 4.17 -6.02
N LEU A 215 -11.03 4.49 -6.58
CA LEU A 215 -10.89 5.38 -7.73
C LEU A 215 -10.74 4.55 -9.02
N PRO A 216 -11.65 4.70 -9.99
CA PRO A 216 -11.47 4.10 -11.30
C PRO A 216 -10.33 4.78 -12.07
N GLU A 217 -9.69 4.00 -12.93
CA GLU A 217 -8.79 4.51 -13.96
C GLU A 217 -9.61 5.22 -15.05
N ALA A 218 -9.31 6.50 -15.30
CA ALA A 218 -9.93 7.26 -16.37
C ALA A 218 -9.31 6.87 -17.71
N GLU A 219 -10.16 6.57 -18.69
CA GLU A 219 -9.74 6.39 -20.07
C GLU A 219 -9.65 7.75 -20.77
N ILE A 220 -8.50 8.03 -21.39
CA ILE A 220 -8.34 9.20 -22.26
C ILE A 220 -8.97 8.86 -23.60
N VAL A 221 -10.17 9.38 -23.86
CA VAL A 221 -10.79 9.34 -25.19
C VAL A 221 -10.26 10.51 -26.01
N ILE A 222 -9.38 10.22 -26.97
CA ILE A 222 -8.93 11.20 -27.95
C ILE A 222 -9.93 11.19 -29.11
N GLU A 223 -10.84 12.15 -29.09
CA GLU A 223 -11.72 12.42 -30.22
C GLU A 223 -10.92 13.11 -31.34
N ILE A 224 -11.00 12.58 -32.55
CA ILE A 224 -10.26 13.10 -33.70
C ILE A 224 -11.18 13.99 -34.53
N GLY A 225 -10.85 15.27 -34.60
CA GLY A 225 -11.50 16.23 -35.47
C GLY A 225 -11.03 16.09 -36.92
N GLY A 226 -11.93 16.29 -37.86
CA GLY A 226 -11.63 16.34 -39.29
C GLY A 226 -12.91 16.39 -40.11
N CYS A 227 -12.78 16.47 -41.44
CA CYS A 227 -13.98 16.54 -42.27
C CYS A 227 -14.78 15.23 -42.24
N THR A 228 -16.08 15.31 -41.87
CA THR A 228 -16.97 14.15 -41.78
C THR A 228 -17.88 13.95 -42.99
N TYR A 229 -17.88 14.89 -43.95
CA TYR A 229 -18.66 14.79 -45.18
C TYR A 229 -17.91 13.96 -46.23
N ASP A 230 -18.51 12.86 -46.67
CA ASP A 230 -17.94 11.92 -47.65
C ASP A 230 -17.71 12.55 -49.04
N PHE A 231 -18.46 13.59 -49.39
CA PHE A 231 -18.29 14.35 -50.61
C PHE A 231 -17.16 15.40 -50.53
N ALA A 232 -16.61 15.66 -49.34
CA ALA A 232 -15.54 16.63 -49.19
C ALA A 232 -14.19 16.03 -49.61
N CYS A 233 -13.35 16.89 -50.16
CA CYS A 233 -12.07 16.54 -50.74
C CYS A 233 -11.06 16.01 -49.72
N ASN A 234 -11.20 16.46 -48.47
CA ASN A 234 -10.40 16.08 -47.33
C ASN A 234 -11.20 15.26 -46.31
N TYR A 235 -12.21 14.51 -46.77
CA TYR A 235 -12.95 13.58 -45.93
C TYR A 235 -11.99 12.68 -45.14
N ASN A 236 -12.15 12.67 -43.82
CA ASN A 236 -11.39 11.82 -42.92
C ASN A 236 -12.33 10.75 -42.33
N PRO A 237 -12.23 9.48 -42.77
CA PRO A 237 -13.10 8.42 -42.26
C PRO A 237 -12.85 8.09 -40.78
N LEU A 238 -11.76 8.59 -40.19
CA LEU A 238 -11.49 8.45 -38.77
C LEU A 238 -12.13 9.58 -37.95
N ALA A 239 -12.48 10.73 -38.54
CA ALA A 239 -12.99 11.87 -37.79
C ALA A 239 -14.31 11.55 -37.06
N SER A 240 -14.35 11.82 -35.76
CA SER A 240 -15.55 11.64 -34.92
C SER A 240 -16.46 12.87 -34.88
N PHE A 241 -15.93 14.04 -35.26
CA PHE A 241 -16.69 15.27 -35.40
C PHE A 241 -16.08 16.17 -36.48
N ASP A 242 -16.95 16.95 -37.14
CA ASP A 242 -16.54 17.97 -38.10
C ASP A 242 -15.82 19.11 -37.37
N ASP A 243 -14.57 19.36 -37.75
CA ASP A 243 -13.76 20.46 -37.21
C ASP A 243 -13.84 21.74 -38.06
N GLY A 244 -14.68 21.74 -39.10
CA GLY A 244 -14.83 22.86 -40.03
C GLY A 244 -13.71 22.95 -41.06
N SER A 245 -12.83 21.94 -41.14
CA SER A 245 -11.78 21.87 -42.15
C SER A 245 -12.28 21.44 -43.52
N CYS A 246 -13.55 21.01 -43.67
CA CYS A 246 -14.08 20.46 -44.91
C CYS A 246 -13.86 21.36 -46.13
N GLU A 247 -13.17 20.80 -47.12
CA GLU A 247 -12.93 21.44 -48.40
C GLU A 247 -13.82 20.81 -49.47
N VAL A 248 -14.60 21.63 -50.15
CA VAL A 248 -15.48 21.18 -51.25
C VAL A 248 -14.94 21.57 -52.63
N GLU A 249 -13.95 22.47 -52.68
CA GLU A 249 -13.42 23.00 -53.94
C GLU A 249 -12.03 22.47 -54.31
N SER A 250 -11.25 21.95 -53.36
CA SER A 250 -9.85 21.57 -53.61
C SER A 250 -9.68 20.34 -54.49
N CYS A 251 -10.68 19.46 -54.50
CA CYS A 251 -10.84 18.34 -55.42
C CYS A 251 -11.96 18.56 -56.43
N ALA A 252 -12.65 19.70 -56.40
CA ALA A 252 -13.58 20.03 -57.46
C ALA A 252 -12.79 20.09 -58.75
N LEU A 253 -13.16 19.25 -59.71
CA LEU A 253 -12.56 19.19 -61.03
C LEU A 253 -13.33 20.17 -61.91
N PRO A 254 -12.86 21.41 -62.16
CA PRO A 254 -13.65 22.40 -62.90
C PRO A 254 -13.92 22.00 -64.35
N GLY A 255 -13.17 21.01 -64.84
CA GLY A 255 -13.34 20.40 -66.15
C GLY A 255 -14.19 19.13 -66.17
N ASP A 256 -14.71 18.66 -65.04
CA ASP A 256 -15.68 17.56 -64.99
C ASP A 256 -17.07 18.15 -65.29
N LEU A 257 -17.40 18.19 -66.58
CA LEU A 257 -18.60 18.84 -67.09
C LEU A 257 -19.80 17.90 -67.12
N ASN A 258 -19.57 16.59 -67.02
CA ASN A 258 -20.62 15.57 -66.94
C ASN A 258 -20.85 15.05 -65.51
N ASN A 259 -20.06 15.51 -64.53
CA ASN A 259 -20.10 15.17 -63.11
C ASN A 259 -19.92 13.67 -62.83
N ASP A 260 -19.01 13.02 -63.57
CA ASP A 260 -18.66 11.60 -63.41
C ASP A 260 -17.47 11.35 -62.48
N GLY A 261 -16.91 12.40 -61.90
CA GLY A 261 -15.78 12.36 -60.97
C GLY A 261 -14.41 12.29 -61.65
N ALA A 262 -14.34 12.53 -62.97
CA ALA A 262 -13.10 12.58 -63.72
C ALA A 262 -13.11 13.69 -64.78
N VAL A 263 -11.94 14.19 -65.18
CA VAL A 263 -11.79 15.05 -66.37
C VAL A 263 -11.25 14.19 -67.51
N THR A 264 -12.12 13.79 -68.42
CA THR A 264 -11.80 12.88 -69.53
C THR A 264 -12.22 13.45 -70.88
N THR A 265 -12.06 12.66 -71.95
CA THR A 265 -12.60 13.03 -73.26
C THR A 265 -14.11 13.21 -73.24
N SER A 266 -14.83 12.52 -72.35
CA SER A 266 -16.29 12.64 -72.21
C SER A 266 -16.70 14.08 -71.85
N ASP A 267 -15.94 14.75 -70.98
CA ASP A 267 -16.15 16.15 -70.60
C ASP A 267 -15.84 17.11 -71.73
N LEU A 268 -14.76 16.85 -72.47
CA LEU A 268 -14.45 17.62 -73.67
C LEU A 268 -15.59 17.50 -74.70
N LEU A 269 -16.16 16.31 -74.87
CA LEU A 269 -17.33 16.14 -75.73
C LEU A 269 -18.56 16.88 -75.20
N ALA A 270 -18.78 16.89 -73.88
CA ALA A 270 -19.86 17.65 -73.26
C ALA A 270 -19.71 19.17 -73.51
N PHE A 271 -18.49 19.71 -73.38
CA PHE A 271 -18.18 21.09 -73.74
C PHE A 271 -18.47 21.38 -75.22
N LEU A 272 -17.91 20.56 -76.11
CA LEU A 272 -18.03 20.75 -77.56
C LEU A 272 -19.48 20.63 -78.06
N ALA A 273 -20.35 19.89 -77.36
CA ALA A 273 -21.77 19.78 -77.69
C ALA A 273 -22.55 21.09 -77.50
N VAL A 274 -22.13 21.94 -76.56
CA VAL A 274 -22.78 23.22 -76.24
C VAL A 274 -21.96 24.43 -76.70
N PHE A 275 -20.73 24.20 -77.17
CA PHE A 275 -19.82 25.25 -77.59
C PHE A 275 -20.41 26.06 -78.76
N GLY A 276 -20.56 27.37 -78.55
CA GLY A 276 -21.07 28.30 -79.56
C GLY A 276 -22.60 28.44 -79.61
N GLN A 277 -23.34 27.88 -78.66
CA GLN A 277 -24.78 28.16 -78.54
C GLN A 277 -25.01 29.63 -78.15
N THR A 278 -26.01 30.25 -78.78
CA THR A 278 -26.46 31.63 -78.49
C THR A 278 -27.97 31.63 -78.24
N LEU A 279 -28.44 32.52 -77.36
CA LEU A 279 -29.86 32.76 -77.07
C LEU A 279 -30.61 33.37 -78.26
#